data_AF-A0A9P5B862-F1
#
_entry.id   AF-A0A9P5B862-F1
#
_cell.length_a   1.000
_cell.length_b   1.000
_cell.length_c   1.000
_cell.angle_alpha   90.00
_cell.angle_beta   90.00
_cell.angle_gamma   90.00
#
_symmetry.space_group_name_H-M   'P 1'
#
loop_
_entity.id
_entity.type
_entity.pdbx_description
1 polymer ?
#
loop_
_entity_poly.entity_id
_entity_poly.type
_entity_poly.pdbx_seq_one_letter_code
_entity_poly.pdbx_strand_id
1 'polypeptide(L)'
;MFTRRHLKALASGRLSPWLEPGRSTLIVRKDHNKWECNEKVKPNDRGEAVECLGIMMMSERLCTKCGCIRRVGAAAMTEDETYLGVLVSITKGINEWWEYFAELQEESSEEPTDTDTDIVMGGM
;
A
#
# COMPACT_ATOMS: atom_id res chain seq x y z
N MET A 1 3.72 3.65 -27.51
CA MET A 1 2.92 4.77 -28.05
C MET A 1 2.09 5.33 -26.91
N PHE A 2 2.40 6.53 -26.42
CA PHE A 2 1.65 7.16 -25.33
C PHE A 2 0.47 7.95 -25.89
N THR A 3 -0.71 7.77 -25.32
CA THR A 3 -1.93 8.46 -25.75
C THR A 3 -1.86 9.96 -25.39
N ARG A 4 -2.58 10.83 -26.13
CA ARG A 4 -2.62 12.29 -25.87
C ARG A 4 -3.04 12.65 -24.43
N ARG A 5 -3.70 11.73 -23.71
CA ARG A 5 -4.07 11.88 -22.30
C ARG A 5 -2.87 11.69 -21.36
N HIS A 6 -1.93 10.78 -21.69
CA HIS A 6 -0.67 10.61 -20.96
C HIS A 6 0.21 11.88 -20.98
N LEU A 7 0.28 12.55 -22.13
CA LEU A 7 1.04 13.81 -22.25
C LEU A 7 0.42 14.97 -21.45
N LYS A 8 -0.90 14.98 -21.26
CA LYS A 8 -1.60 16.00 -20.46
C LYS A 8 -1.42 15.80 -18.95
N ALA A 9 -1.28 14.57 -18.48
CA ALA A 9 -0.99 14.26 -17.08
C ALA A 9 0.43 14.71 -16.68
N LEU A 10 1.42 14.51 -17.57
CA LEU A 10 2.80 14.97 -17.38
C LEU A 10 2.89 16.51 -17.33
N ALA A 11 2.08 17.22 -18.11
CA ALA A 11 2.07 18.68 -18.16
C ALA A 11 1.33 19.36 -16.99
N SER A 12 0.56 18.61 -16.19
CA SER A 12 -0.31 19.17 -15.15
C SER A 12 0.18 18.95 -13.71
N GLY A 13 1.32 18.28 -13.51
CA GLY A 13 1.87 18.02 -12.18
C GLY A 13 0.94 17.21 -11.26
N ARG A 14 -0.05 16.50 -11.82
CA ARG A 14 -1.07 15.71 -11.10
C ARG A 14 -0.71 14.24 -10.90
N LEU A 15 0.52 13.85 -11.24
CA LEU A 15 1.12 12.64 -10.70
C LEU A 15 1.95 13.08 -9.50
N SER A 16 1.65 12.56 -8.31
CA SER A 16 2.53 12.70 -7.15
C SER A 16 3.96 12.37 -7.61
N PRO A 17 4.98 13.21 -7.35
CA PRO A 17 6.38 13.00 -7.77
C PRO A 17 7.05 11.70 -7.26
N TRP A 18 6.27 10.84 -6.62
CA TRP A 18 6.70 9.74 -5.76
C TRP A 18 6.38 8.35 -6.31
N LEU A 19 5.77 8.24 -7.49
CA LEU A 19 5.46 6.95 -8.11
C LEU A 19 6.13 6.84 -9.49
N GLU A 20 7.44 6.60 -9.48
CA GLU A 20 8.05 5.79 -10.53
C GLU A 20 8.12 4.36 -9.96
N PRO A 21 7.35 3.38 -10.46
CA PRO A 21 7.46 1.99 -10.03
C PRO A 21 8.92 1.53 -10.06
N GLY A 22 9.40 0.84 -9.01
CA GLY A 22 10.81 0.44 -8.91
C GLY A 22 11.72 1.43 -8.18
N ARG A 23 11.22 2.59 -7.73
CA ARG A 23 12.02 3.54 -6.93
C ARG A 23 11.74 3.36 -5.44
N SER A 24 12.74 2.94 -4.69
CA SER A 24 12.65 2.88 -3.23
C SER A 24 12.76 4.27 -2.59
N THR A 25 12.11 4.44 -1.44
CA THR A 25 12.04 5.71 -0.71
C THR A 25 12.16 5.50 0.80
N LEU A 26 12.74 6.49 1.49
CA LEU A 26 12.74 6.57 2.96
C LEU A 26 11.45 7.17 3.52
N ILE A 27 10.62 7.75 2.65
CA ILE A 27 9.38 8.42 3.05
C ILE A 27 8.27 7.37 3.15
N VAL A 28 7.78 7.17 4.35
CA VAL A 28 6.63 6.30 4.61
C VAL A 28 5.36 7.00 4.10
N ARG A 29 4.57 6.32 3.25
CA ARG A 29 3.28 6.84 2.78
C ARG A 29 2.32 7.08 3.96
N LYS A 30 1.38 8.02 3.80
CA LYS A 30 0.39 8.34 4.83
C LYS A 30 -0.55 7.16 5.15
N ASP A 31 -0.85 6.35 4.15
CA ASP A 31 -1.71 5.16 4.23
C ASP A 31 -0.94 3.88 4.56
N HIS A 32 0.37 3.93 4.78
CA HIS A 32 1.15 2.80 5.28
C HIS A 32 1.03 2.72 6.81
N ASN A 33 -0.05 2.11 7.29
CA ASN A 33 -0.40 2.05 8.72
C ASN A 33 0.07 0.77 9.42
N LYS A 34 0.26 -0.32 8.67
CA LYS A 34 0.62 -1.64 9.20
C LYS A 34 1.75 -2.27 8.40
N TRP A 35 2.44 -3.26 8.97
CA TRP A 35 3.41 -4.08 8.27
C TRP A 35 3.24 -5.57 8.57
N GLU A 36 3.58 -6.42 7.60
CA GLU A 36 3.63 -7.88 7.78
C GLU A 36 5.03 -8.37 8.08
N CYS A 37 5.13 -9.23 9.10
CA CYS A 37 6.35 -9.94 9.40
C CYS A 37 6.57 -11.12 8.44
N ASN A 38 7.74 -11.12 7.80
CA ASN A 38 8.23 -12.20 6.95
C ASN A 38 9.29 -13.07 7.66
N GLU A 39 9.28 -13.12 9.00
CA GLU A 39 10.24 -13.96 9.74
C GLU A 39 10.03 -15.44 9.43
N LYS A 40 11.11 -16.19 9.19
CA LYS A 40 11.01 -17.65 9.07
C LYS A 40 10.99 -18.22 10.48
N VAL A 41 9.82 -18.66 10.92
CA VAL A 41 9.65 -19.29 12.22
C VAL A 41 9.99 -20.78 12.15
N LYS A 42 10.00 -21.45 13.30
CA LYS A 42 10.33 -22.88 13.40
C LYS A 42 9.53 -23.69 12.36
N PRO A 43 10.14 -24.75 11.80
CA PRO A 43 9.44 -25.60 10.85
C PRO A 43 8.15 -26.15 11.43
N ASN A 44 7.11 -26.29 10.60
CA ASN A 44 5.91 -27.02 10.98
C ASN A 44 6.23 -28.52 11.20
N ASP A 45 5.22 -29.31 11.59
CA ASP A 45 5.36 -30.76 11.80
C ASP A 45 5.82 -31.54 10.54
N ARG A 46 5.84 -30.89 9.37
CA ARG A 46 6.32 -31.42 8.09
C ARG A 46 7.75 -30.99 7.74
N GLY A 47 8.41 -30.22 8.61
CA GLY A 47 9.77 -29.71 8.38
C GLY A 47 9.84 -28.54 7.40
N GLU A 48 8.71 -27.94 7.03
CA GLU A 48 8.67 -26.81 6.11
C GLU A 48 8.87 -25.50 6.87
N ALA A 49 9.72 -24.61 6.34
CA ALA A 49 9.88 -23.27 6.90
C ALA A 49 8.58 -22.48 6.74
N VAL A 50 8.00 -22.05 7.86
CA VAL A 50 6.78 -21.24 7.89
C VAL A 50 7.15 -19.79 8.13
N GLU A 51 6.48 -18.87 7.44
CA GLU A 51 6.62 -17.43 7.70
C GLU A 51 5.68 -16.99 8.83
N CYS A 52 6.10 -16.00 9.62
CA CYS A 52 5.33 -15.55 10.77
C CYS A 52 3.97 -14.95 10.39
N LEU A 53 3.91 -14.17 9.31
CA LEU A 53 2.71 -13.46 8.82
C LEU A 53 1.99 -12.69 9.94
N GLY A 54 2.79 -12.07 10.82
CA GLY A 54 2.30 -11.23 11.91
C GLY A 54 2.09 -9.81 11.41
N ILE A 55 0.87 -9.31 11.54
CA ILE A 55 0.53 -7.92 11.18
C ILE A 55 0.68 -7.05 12.42
N MET A 56 1.48 -5.99 12.28
CA MET A 56 1.83 -5.08 13.36
C MET A 56 1.55 -3.65 12.92
N MET A 57 1.37 -2.74 13.88
CA MET A 57 1.28 -1.31 13.56
C MET A 57 2.62 -0.82 13.01
N MET A 58 2.60 0.13 12.07
CA MET A 58 3.83 0.65 11.47
C MET A 58 4.75 1.33 12.50
N SER A 59 4.17 1.87 13.58
CA SER A 59 4.89 2.40 14.75
C SER A 59 5.66 1.33 15.55
N GLU A 60 5.28 0.06 15.43
CA GLU A 60 5.91 -1.05 16.13
C GLU A 60 7.03 -1.63 15.28
N ARG A 61 8.23 -1.75 15.85
CA ARG A 61 9.36 -2.34 15.15
C ARG A 61 9.55 -3.82 15.42
N LEU A 62 8.92 -4.34 16.48
CA LEU A 62 9.02 -5.72 16.93
C LEU A 62 7.72 -6.45 16.58
N CYS A 63 7.85 -7.62 15.97
CA CYS A 63 6.72 -8.51 15.78
C CYS A 63 6.32 -9.13 17.12
N THR A 64 5.10 -8.89 17.58
CA THR A 64 4.59 -9.46 18.83
C THR A 64 4.33 -10.96 18.74
N LYS A 65 4.22 -11.52 17.52
CA LYS A 65 4.05 -12.97 17.30
C LYS A 65 5.35 -13.76 17.42
N CYS A 66 6.43 -13.31 16.78
CA CYS A 66 7.70 -14.07 16.75
C CYS A 66 8.88 -13.38 17.46
N GLY A 67 8.70 -12.16 17.96
CA GLY A 67 9.73 -11.39 18.66
C GLY A 67 10.81 -10.78 17.76
N CYS A 68 10.76 -11.02 16.44
CA CYS A 68 11.75 -10.47 15.52
C CYS A 68 11.49 -9.00 15.17
N ILE A 69 12.58 -8.30 14.91
CA ILE A 69 12.55 -6.92 14.42
C ILE A 69 12.12 -6.92 12.94
N ARG A 70 11.34 -5.91 12.53
CA ARG A 70 10.99 -5.66 11.13
C ARG A 70 12.22 -5.66 10.25
N ARG A 71 12.18 -6.43 9.16
CA ARG A 71 13.33 -6.71 8.30
C ARG A 71 12.99 -6.58 6.83
N VAL A 72 14.03 -6.61 5.99
CA VAL A 72 13.87 -6.65 4.53
C VAL A 72 12.92 -7.78 4.11
N GLY A 73 11.99 -7.45 3.22
CA GLY A 73 10.90 -8.31 2.78
C GLY A 73 9.60 -8.19 3.60
N ALA A 74 9.57 -7.38 4.66
CA ALA A 74 8.32 -7.03 5.33
C ALA A 74 7.36 -6.33 4.36
N ALA A 75 6.10 -6.75 4.34
CA ALA A 75 5.07 -6.11 3.52
C ALA A 75 4.59 -4.81 4.16
N ALA A 76 4.39 -3.78 3.34
CA ALA A 76 3.70 -2.56 3.73
C ALA A 76 2.20 -2.73 3.51
N MET A 77 1.40 -2.35 4.50
CA MET A 77 -0.06 -2.46 4.44
C MET A 77 -0.78 -1.20 4.89
N THR A 78 -2.00 -1.04 4.39
CA THR A 78 -2.98 -0.09 4.93
C THR A 78 -3.59 -0.59 6.24
N GLU A 79 -4.43 0.25 6.86
CA GLU A 79 -5.19 -0.11 8.06
C GLU A 79 -6.14 -1.30 7.82
N ASP A 80 -6.75 -1.37 6.64
CA ASP A 80 -7.59 -2.47 6.15
C ASP A 80 -6.78 -3.66 5.60
N GLU A 81 -5.47 -3.68 5.83
CA GLU A 81 -4.56 -4.79 5.47
C GLU A 81 -4.40 -5.00 3.96
N THR A 82 -4.68 -3.95 3.17
CA THR A 82 -4.40 -3.92 1.74
C THR A 82 -2.90 -3.74 1.50
N TYR A 83 -2.34 -4.56 0.62
CA TYR A 83 -0.91 -4.57 0.29
C TYR A 83 -0.50 -3.32 -0.51
N LEU A 84 0.51 -2.60 -0.02
CA LEU A 84 1.03 -1.38 -0.63
C LEU A 84 2.41 -1.53 -1.24
N GLY A 85 3.23 -2.44 -0.72
CA GLY A 85 4.66 -2.39 -0.96
C GLY A 85 5.48 -3.36 -0.13
N VAL A 86 6.79 -3.20 -0.19
CA VAL A 86 7.75 -4.05 0.52
C VAL A 86 8.97 -3.26 0.99
N LEU A 87 9.50 -3.65 2.15
CA LEU A 87 10.77 -3.12 2.66
C LEU A 87 11.93 -3.75 1.89
N VAL A 88 12.60 -2.98 1.03
CA VAL A 88 13.65 -3.50 0.14
C VAL A 88 15.06 -3.33 0.70
N SER A 89 15.27 -2.39 1.62
CA SER A 89 16.59 -2.20 2.23
C SER A 89 16.51 -1.56 3.62
N ILE A 90 17.47 -1.89 4.48
CA ILE A 90 17.69 -1.20 5.75
C ILE A 90 19.15 -0.74 5.78
N THR A 91 19.37 0.57 5.82
CA THR A 91 20.70 1.16 5.89
C THR A 91 20.98 1.70 7.30
N LYS A 92 22.20 1.53 7.79
CA LYS A 92 22.62 1.97 9.14
C LYS A 92 21.72 1.44 10.28
N GLY A 93 21.03 0.32 10.07
CA GLY A 93 20.15 -0.33 11.04
C GLY A 93 18.86 0.42 11.39
N ILE A 94 18.60 1.60 10.82
CA ILE A 94 17.42 2.42 11.14
C ILE A 94 16.72 3.03 9.91
N ASN A 95 17.42 3.19 8.79
CA ASN A 95 16.87 3.83 7.60
C ASN A 95 16.23 2.78 6.70
N GLU A 96 14.92 2.64 6.81
CA GLU A 96 14.09 1.67 6.09
C GLU A 96 13.66 2.24 4.73
N TRP A 97 14.11 1.60 3.65
CA TRP A 97 13.79 1.96 2.26
C TRP A 97 12.67 1.08 1.74
N TRP A 98 11.53 1.68 1.42
CA TRP A 98 10.32 1.01 0.97
C TRP A 98 10.13 1.19 -0.53
N GLU A 99 9.70 0.13 -1.20
CA GLU A 99 9.18 0.19 -2.56
C GLU A 99 7.67 0.04 -2.53
N TYR A 100 6.97 1.00 -3.12
CA TYR A 100 5.51 1.01 -3.18
C TYR A 100 5.05 0.70 -4.60
N PHE A 101 4.02 -0.13 -4.69
CA PHE A 101 3.40 -0.46 -5.97
C PHE A 101 2.33 0.59 -6.29
N ALA A 102 2.20 0.91 -7.58
CA ALA A 102 1.12 1.76 -8.04
C ALA A 102 -0.19 1.11 -7.64
N GLU A 103 -1.06 1.90 -6.99
CA GLU A 103 -2.29 1.43 -6.40
C GLU A 103 -3.04 0.54 -7.39
N LEU A 104 -3.34 -0.69 -6.99
CA LEU A 104 -4.52 -1.38 -7.48
C LEU A 104 -5.72 -0.61 -6.89
N GLN A 105 -5.96 0.61 -7.38
CA GLN A 105 -7.26 1.22 -7.18
C GLN A 105 -8.22 0.31 -7.95
N GLU A 106 -8.89 -0.61 -7.25
CA GLU A 106 -10.18 -1.06 -7.74
C GLU A 106 -11.02 0.20 -7.79
N GLU A 107 -11.14 0.75 -9.00
CA GLU A 107 -12.04 1.84 -9.35
C GLU A 107 -13.45 1.33 -9.06
N SER A 108 -13.88 1.45 -7.80
CA SER A 108 -15.28 1.40 -7.40
C SER A 108 -15.97 2.60 -8.04
N SER A 109 -16.24 2.48 -9.34
CA SER A 109 -17.09 3.37 -10.11
C SER A 109 -18.50 3.20 -9.57
N GLU A 110 -18.82 3.88 -8.47
CA GLU A 110 -20.21 4.16 -8.15
C GLU A 110 -20.73 5.06 -9.27
N GLU A 111 -21.50 4.48 -10.20
CA GLU A 111 -22.22 5.23 -11.22
C GLU A 111 -23.10 6.28 -10.52
N PRO A 112 -23.09 7.56 -10.97
CA PRO A 112 -24.07 8.51 -10.50
C PRO A 112 -25.44 8.02 -10.94
N THR A 113 -26.28 7.61 -10.00
CA THR A 113 -27.70 7.37 -10.26
C THR A 113 -28.36 8.70 -10.58
N ASP A 114 -28.51 8.95 -11.87
CA ASP A 114 -29.29 10.03 -12.44
C ASP A 114 -30.75 9.85 -11.99
N THR A 115 -31.12 10.52 -10.90
CA THR A 115 -32.50 10.61 -10.45
C THR A 115 -33.11 11.84 -11.10
N ASP A 116 -33.43 11.68 -12.38
CA ASP A 116 -34.32 12.58 -13.10
C ASP A 116 -35.73 12.44 -12.51
N THR A 117 -36.09 13.35 -11.62
CA THR A 117 -37.48 13.56 -11.18
C THR A 117 -37.83 15.02 -11.36
N ASP A 118 -38.18 15.37 -12.60
CA ASP A 118 -39.03 16.51 -12.91
C ASP A 118 -40.37 16.38 -12.15
N ILE A 119 -40.52 17.12 -11.05
CA ILE A 119 -41.82 17.47 -10.47
C ILE A 119 -41.87 19.00 -10.30
N VAL A 120 -42.38 19.67 -11.33
CA VAL A 120 -42.91 21.04 -11.30
C VAL A 120 -44.22 20.95 -12.11
N MET A 121 -45.42 21.17 -11.57
CA MET A 121 -45.94 22.44 -11.05
C MET A 121 -47.17 22.18 -10.17
N GLY A 122 -47.23 22.87 -9.02
CA GLY A 122 -48.50 23.18 -8.38
C GLY A 122 -49.09 24.49 -8.92
N GLY A 123 -50.40 24.65 -8.72
CA GLY A 123 -51.02 25.97 -8.50
C GLY A 123 -51.76 26.61 -9.68
N MET A 124 -53.04 26.30 -9.84
CA MET A 124 -54.22 27.17 -9.55
C MET A 124 -55.48 26.56 -10.15
#